data_AF-A0A268RH60-F1
#
_entry.id   AF-A0A268RH60-F1
#
_cell.length_a   1.000
_cell.length_b   1.000
_cell.length_c   1.000
_cell.angle_alpha   90.00
_cell.angle_beta   90.00
_cell.angle_gamma   90.00
#
_symmetry.space_group_name_H-M   'P 1'
#
loop_
_entity.id
_entity.type
_entity.pdbx_description
1 polymer ?
#
loop_
_entity_poly.entity_id
_entity_poly.type
_entity_poly.pdbx_seq_one_letter_code
_entity_poly.pdbx_strand_id
1 'polypeptide(L)'
;GSLALCHNGNLVNATALKHQLEGQGSIFQTSSDTEVLAHLIKRAGFSSLKDRVKNALSMIKGAYAFLIMTETELMVALDPNGMRPLSLGKIGDAYAVASE
;
A
#
# COMPACT_ATOMS: atom_id res chain seq x y z
N GLY A 1 11.13 -11.56 4.46
CA GLY A 1 9.96 -11.95 3.66
C GLY A 1 9.88 -11.06 2.46
N SER A 2 9.32 -11.60 1.39
CA SER A 2 8.96 -10.91 0.16
C SER A 2 7.64 -10.18 0.34
N LEU A 3 7.45 -9.08 -0.38
CA LEU A 3 6.23 -8.29 -0.36
C LEU A 3 5.87 -7.95 -1.80
N ALA A 4 4.66 -8.32 -2.22
CA ALA A 4 4.09 -7.90 -3.49
C ALA A 4 3.03 -6.82 -3.24
N LEU A 5 3.02 -5.79 -4.08
CA LEU A 5 2.13 -4.63 -3.94
C LEU A 5 1.48 -4.34 -5.29
N CYS A 6 0.18 -4.09 -5.28
CA CYS A 6 -0.58 -3.58 -6.42
C CYS A 6 -1.40 -2.37 -5.98
N HIS A 7 -1.52 -1.37 -6.84
CA HIS A 7 -2.16 -0.09 -6.57
C HIS A 7 -3.06 0.31 -7.73
N ASN A 8 -4.28 0.73 -7.41
CA ASN A 8 -5.15 1.47 -8.31
C ASN A 8 -5.50 2.80 -7.63
N GLY A 9 -5.08 3.92 -8.21
CA GLY A 9 -5.25 5.21 -7.57
C GLY A 9 -4.20 6.23 -7.96
N ASN A 10 -4.16 7.32 -7.21
CA ASN A 10 -3.13 8.35 -7.28
C ASN A 10 -2.93 8.99 -5.90
N LEU A 11 -1.71 8.93 -5.40
CA LEU A 11 -1.32 9.53 -4.13
C LEU A 11 -0.91 10.99 -4.32
N VAL A 12 -1.72 11.93 -3.85
CA VAL A 12 -1.51 13.36 -4.07
C VAL A 12 -0.30 13.91 -3.32
N ASN A 13 0.16 13.23 -2.27
CA ASN A 13 1.36 13.61 -1.51
C ASN A 13 2.57 12.70 -1.77
N ALA A 14 2.56 11.86 -2.82
CA ALA A 14 3.66 10.96 -3.15
C ALA A 14 5.00 11.68 -3.30
N THR A 15 5.04 12.80 -4.02
CA THR A 15 6.27 13.57 -4.26
C THR A 15 6.88 14.08 -2.95
N ALA A 16 6.07 14.61 -2.04
CA ALA A 16 6.54 15.09 -0.75
C ALA A 16 7.08 13.94 0.11
N LEU A 17 6.37 12.80 0.14
CA LEU A 17 6.81 11.60 0.86
C LEU A 17 8.09 11.02 0.27
N LYS A 18 8.22 10.99 -1.07
CA LYS A 18 9.42 10.54 -1.77
C LYS A 18 10.64 11.38 -1.37
N HIS A 19 10.53 12.71 -1.43
CA HIS A 19 11.62 13.59 -1.01
C HIS A 19 11.99 13.41 0.46
N GLN A 20 11.01 13.25 1.35
CA GLN A 20 11.27 12.95 2.75
C GLN A 20 12.04 11.62 2.90
N LEU A 21 11.63 10.58 2.17
CA LEU A 21 12.26 9.26 2.22
C LEU A 21 13.67 9.28 1.63
N GLU A 22 13.89 9.98 0.52
CA GLU A 22 15.21 10.20 -0.09
C GLU A 22 16.15 10.95 0.88
N GLY A 23 15.66 12.01 1.53
CA GLY A 23 16.42 12.74 2.56
C GLY A 23 16.78 11.87 3.78
N GLN A 24 16.06 10.77 3.98
CA GLN A 24 16.37 9.77 5.00
C GLN A 24 17.19 8.58 4.47
N GLY A 25 17.70 8.65 3.24
CA GLY A 25 18.57 7.65 2.62
C GLY A 25 17.88 6.54 1.83
N SER A 26 16.57 6.65 1.54
CA SER A 26 15.89 5.72 0.65
C SER A 26 16.26 5.97 -0.82
N ILE A 27 16.56 4.91 -1.58
CA ILE A 27 16.81 4.99 -3.02
C ILE A 27 15.59 4.44 -3.74
N PHE A 28 14.96 5.27 -4.58
CA PHE A 28 13.83 4.88 -5.42
C PHE A 28 14.32 4.45 -6.81
N GLN A 29 13.80 3.33 -7.30
CA GLN A 29 14.06 2.83 -8.65
C GLN A 29 13.00 3.32 -9.66
N THR A 30 11.82 3.70 -9.17
CA THR A 30 10.69 4.14 -9.98
C THR A 30 10.09 5.45 -9.45
N SER A 31 9.10 5.98 -10.18
CA SER A 31 8.24 7.08 -9.73
C SER A 31 6.86 6.60 -9.29
N SER A 32 6.69 5.29 -9.04
CA SER A 32 5.39 4.71 -8.72
C SER A 32 4.99 4.98 -7.27
N ASP A 33 3.74 5.37 -7.06
CA ASP A 33 3.07 5.44 -5.75
C ASP A 33 3.22 4.16 -4.92
N THR A 34 3.26 3.01 -5.61
CA THR A 34 3.46 1.68 -5.00
C THR A 34 4.80 1.58 -4.27
N GLU A 35 5.85 2.17 -4.83
CA GLU A 35 7.19 2.15 -4.23
C GLU A 35 7.28 3.07 -3.00
N VAL A 36 6.57 4.20 -3.03
CA VAL A 36 6.43 5.09 -1.85
C VAL A 36 5.84 4.31 -0.68
N LEU A 37 4.76 3.55 -0.92
CA LEU A 37 4.16 2.72 0.13
C LEU A 37 5.14 1.65 0.64
N ALA A 38 5.88 1.00 -0.26
CA ALA A 38 6.88 -0.01 0.12
C ALA A 38 7.96 0.55 1.07
N HIS A 39 8.50 1.74 0.76
CA HIS A 39 9.48 2.41 1.61
C HIS A 39 8.90 2.80 2.96
N LEU A 40 7.67 3.31 3.01
CA LEU A 40 6.99 3.65 4.26
C LEU A 40 6.83 2.41 5.15
N ILE A 41 6.34 1.29 4.59
CA ILE A 41 6.19 0.02 5.32
C ILE A 41 7.55 -0.47 5.84
N LYS A 42 8.61 -0.39 5.03
CA LYS A 42 9.95 -0.87 5.41
C LYS A 42 10.56 -0.07 6.56
N ARG A 43 10.30 1.24 6.62
CA ARG A 43 10.85 2.14 7.64
C ARG A 43 10.03 2.20 8.93
N ALA A 44 8.79 1.74 8.89
CA ALA A 44 7.91 1.75 10.05
C ALA A 44 8.48 0.88 11.18
N GLY A 45 8.67 1.46 12.37
CA GLY A 45 9.29 0.81 13.54
C GLY A 45 8.39 -0.18 14.30
N PHE A 46 7.27 -0.62 13.71
CA PHE A 46 6.35 -1.55 14.35
C PHE A 46 6.79 -3.00 14.17
N SER A 47 6.49 -3.86 15.14
CA SER A 47 6.85 -5.27 15.13
C SER A 47 6.05 -6.08 14.10
N SER A 48 4.75 -5.84 14.00
CA SER A 48 3.87 -6.56 13.07
C SER A 48 3.82 -5.90 11.68
N LEU A 49 3.75 -6.70 10.61
CA LEU A 49 3.61 -6.16 9.26
C LEU A 49 2.30 -5.38 9.10
N LYS A 50 1.21 -5.91 9.67
CA LYS A 50 -0.11 -5.28 9.67
C LYS A 50 -0.05 -3.86 10.25
N ASP A 51 0.66 -3.65 11.36
CA ASP A 51 0.77 -2.32 11.97
C ASP A 51 1.69 -1.39 11.17
N ARG A 52 2.76 -1.93 10.57
CA ARG A 52 3.59 -1.17 9.62
C ARG A 52 2.79 -0.70 8.41
N VAL A 53 1.95 -1.57 7.85
CA VAL A 53 1.03 -1.24 6.74
C VAL A 53 0.02 -0.18 7.16
N LYS A 54 -0.65 -0.36 8.30
CA LYS A 54 -1.59 0.64 8.82
C LYS A 54 -0.94 2.00 9.02
N ASN A 55 0.26 2.04 9.60
CA ASN A 55 1.00 3.28 9.79
C ASN A 55 1.34 3.94 8.44
N ALA A 56 1.84 3.17 7.47
CA ALA A 56 2.12 3.69 6.13
C ALA A 56 0.86 4.26 5.45
N LEU A 57 -0.27 3.56 5.54
CA LEU A 57 -1.57 4.00 5.00
C LEU A 57 -2.07 5.30 5.65
N SER A 58 -1.71 5.58 6.91
CA SER A 58 -2.08 6.83 7.60
C SER A 58 -1.30 8.06 7.12
N MET A 59 -0.16 7.85 6.46
CA MET A 59 0.72 8.93 6.00
C MET A 59 0.41 9.38 4.56
N ILE A 60 -0.20 8.49 3.77
CA ILE A 60 -0.55 8.75 2.37
C ILE A 60 -1.88 9.51 2.26
N LYS A 61 -1.99 10.35 1.25
CA LYS A 61 -3.20 11.12 0.92
C LYS A 61 -3.53 10.91 -0.54
N GLY A 62 -4.81 10.87 -0.87
CA GLY A 62 -5.30 10.71 -2.23
C GLY A 62 -6.31 9.57 -2.34
N ALA A 63 -6.48 9.08 -3.56
CA ALA A 63 -7.35 7.95 -3.87
C ALA A 63 -6.50 6.70 -4.01
N TYR A 64 -6.85 5.60 -3.35
CA TYR A 64 -6.11 4.35 -3.48
C TYR A 64 -6.99 3.13 -3.17
N ALA A 65 -6.76 2.08 -3.94
CA ALA A 65 -7.06 0.70 -3.60
C ALA A 65 -5.75 -0.09 -3.69
N PHE A 66 -5.33 -0.68 -2.57
CA PHE A 66 -4.11 -1.48 -2.48
C PHE A 66 -4.43 -2.95 -2.25
N LEU A 67 -3.68 -3.80 -2.94
CA LEU A 67 -3.50 -5.21 -2.59
C LEU A 67 -2.04 -5.41 -2.17
N ILE A 68 -1.85 -6.02 -1.00
CA ILE A 68 -0.54 -6.26 -0.40
C ILE A 68 -0.46 -7.74 -0.05
N MET A 69 0.48 -8.46 -0.64
CA MET A 69 0.60 -9.91 -0.46
C MET A 69 1.97 -10.28 0.10
N THR A 70 1.95 -11.20 1.05
CA THR A 70 3.13 -11.89 1.58
C THR A 70 3.01 -13.39 1.30
N GLU A 71 3.99 -14.15 1.76
CA GLU A 71 3.96 -15.61 1.68
C GLU A 71 2.79 -16.25 2.45
N THR A 72 2.17 -15.53 3.41
CA THR A 72 1.17 -16.10 4.33
C THR A 72 -0.16 -15.37 4.36
N GLU A 73 -0.25 -14.15 3.84
CA GLU A 73 -1.46 -13.32 3.93
C GLU A 73 -1.61 -12.36 2.75
N LEU A 74 -2.87 -12.10 2.39
CA LEU A 74 -3.30 -11.03 1.49
C LEU A 74 -4.01 -9.96 2.33
N MET A 75 -3.49 -8.73 2.28
CA MET A 75 -4.12 -7.55 2.85
C MET A 75 -4.71 -6.68 1.75
N VAL A 76 -5.87 -6.10 2.05
CA VAL A 76 -6.63 -5.25 1.14
C VAL A 76 -6.90 -3.93 1.86
N ALA A 77 -6.62 -2.82 1.20
CA ALA A 77 -6.87 -1.49 1.77
C ALA A 77 -7.53 -0.57 0.74
N LEU A 78 -8.50 0.21 1.21
CA LEU A 78 -9.21 1.22 0.42
C LEU A 78 -9.07 2.56 1.14
N ASP A 79 -8.94 3.65 0.38
CA ASP A 79 -8.88 4.98 0.95
C ASP A 79 -10.17 5.33 1.71
N PRO A 80 -10.11 6.22 2.72
CA PRO A 80 -11.26 6.53 3.58
C PRO A 80 -12.49 7.07 2.84
N ASN A 81 -12.31 7.60 1.63
CA ASN A 81 -13.39 8.16 0.82
C ASN A 81 -13.93 7.16 -0.22
N GLY A 82 -13.32 5.97 -0.35
CA GLY A 82 -13.74 4.94 -1.30
C GLY A 82 -13.67 5.40 -2.77
N MET A 83 -12.65 6.18 -3.14
CA MET A 83 -12.59 6.86 -4.43
C MET A 83 -12.39 5.91 -5.62
N ARG A 84 -11.82 4.72 -5.39
CA ARG A 84 -11.63 3.67 -6.40
C ARG A 84 -12.48 2.45 -6.04
N PRO A 85 -13.14 1.80 -7.02
CA PRO A 85 -13.96 0.64 -6.71
C PRO A 85 -13.07 -0.54 -6.30
N LEU A 86 -13.56 -1.27 -5.29
CA LEU A 86 -12.91 -2.47 -4.76
C LEU A 86 -13.97 -3.40 -4.17
N SER A 87 -14.15 -4.53 -4.82
CA SER A 87 -15.16 -5.53 -4.51
C SER A 87 -14.52 -6.78 -3.92
N LEU A 88 -15.16 -7.36 -2.91
CA LEU A 88 -14.77 -8.63 -2.32
C LEU A 88 -15.79 -9.71 -2.70
N GLY A 89 -15.31 -10.80 -3.28
CA GLY A 89 -16.08 -11.98 -3.63
C GLY A 89 -15.60 -13.23 -2.89
N LYS A 90 -16.44 -14.26 -2.87
CA LYS A 90 -16.09 -15.59 -2.36
C LYS A 90 -16.40 -16.66 -3.39
N ILE A 91 -15.45 -17.53 -3.68
CA ILE A 91 -15.59 -18.65 -4.62
C ILE A 91 -15.29 -19.95 -3.86
N GLY A 92 -16.34 -20.64 -3.42
CA GLY A 92 -16.19 -21.74 -2.45
C GLY A 92 -15.62 -21.21 -1.13
N ASP A 93 -14.41 -21.68 -0.77
CA ASP A 93 -13.66 -21.20 0.39
C ASP A 93 -12.61 -20.12 0.07
N ALA A 94 -12.38 -19.84 -1.21
CA ALA A 94 -11.44 -18.81 -1.64
C ALA A 94 -12.05 -17.40 -1.55
N TYR A 95 -11.22 -16.42 -1.22
CA TYR A 95 -11.54 -15.00 -1.32
C TYR A 95 -10.98 -14.43 -2.64
N ALA A 96 -11.78 -13.61 -3.32
CA ALA A 96 -11.37 -12.89 -4.53
C ALA A 96 -11.57 -11.39 -4.32
N VAL A 97 -10.65 -10.58 -4.83
CA VAL A 97 -10.72 -9.12 -4.75
C VAL A 97 -10.51 -8.55 -6.15
N ALA A 98 -11.39 -7.66 -6.58
CA ALA A 98 -11.32 -7.05 -7.90
C ALA A 98 -11.74 -5.58 -7.85
N SER A 99 -11.28 -4.78 -8.82
CA SER A 99 -11.83 -3.43 -8.98
C SER A 99 -13.24 -3.47 -9.59
N GLU A 100 -13.52 -4.45 -10.47
CA GLU A 100 -14.82 -4.66 -11.14
C GLU A 100 -15.04 -6.17 -11.39
#